data_AF-A0A6A6RSJ5-F1
#
_entry.id   AF-A0A6A6RSJ5-F1
#
_cell.length_a   1.000
_cell.length_b   1.000
_cell.length_c   1.000
_cell.angle_alpha   90.00
_cell.angle_beta   90.00
_cell.angle_gamma   90.00
#
_symmetry.space_group_name_H-M   'P 1'
#
loop_
_entity.id
_entity.type
_entity.pdbx_description
1 polymer ?
#
loop_
_entity_poly.entity_id
_entity_poly.type
_entity_poly.pdbx_seq_one_letter_code
_entity_poly.pdbx_strand_id
1 'polypeptide(L)'
;MPSTLLCSNAITGKIAQLSHHCKECNNAMKPQCLEKKHVAYCTECGYIFNVKSRGGCGKHDYSQGFNHAVRNERRGLDADFRSSYELSQEAKVLAEKRAAEEEAHRLLAQQQTYNTQWRDPEHPEYPQKAPPRQSIKNKQGKKQQPAITIRSQRRKEKEERSLADRPKSS
;
A
#
# COMPACT_ATOMS: atom_id res chain seq x y z
N MET A 1 6.18 -6.24 39.53
CA MET A 1 5.85 -5.65 38.22
C MET A 1 7.13 -5.56 37.40
N PRO A 2 7.28 -6.24 36.27
CA PRO A 2 8.46 -6.07 35.42
C PRO A 2 8.49 -4.63 34.89
N SER A 3 9.60 -3.93 35.11
CA SER A 3 9.78 -2.56 34.61
C SER A 3 9.88 -2.60 33.08
N THR A 4 8.87 -2.07 32.39
CA THR A 4 8.87 -2.01 30.93
C THR A 4 9.89 -0.97 30.47
N LEU A 5 11.01 -1.42 29.90
CA LEU A 5 11.97 -0.53 29.26
C LEU A 5 11.29 0.16 28.08
N LEU A 6 11.27 1.50 28.12
CA LEU A 6 10.91 2.34 26.99
C LEU A 6 12.19 2.72 26.28
N CYS A 7 12.23 2.56 24.96
CA CYS A 7 13.33 3.08 24.17
C CYS A 7 12.79 4.02 23.09
N SER A 8 13.43 5.18 22.99
CA SER A 8 13.21 6.13 21.91
C SER A 8 14.17 5.81 20.76
N ASN A 9 13.64 5.83 19.54
CA ASN A 9 14.49 5.92 18.37
C ASN A 9 15.04 7.34 18.27
N ALA A 10 16.37 7.50 18.26
CA ALA A 10 17.03 8.81 18.17
C ALA A 10 16.74 9.56 16.85
N ILE A 11 16.50 8.83 15.76
CA ILE A 11 16.22 9.40 14.42
C ILE A 11 14.76 9.87 14.34
N THR A 12 13.82 9.01 14.73
CA THR A 12 12.39 9.30 14.52
C THR A 12 11.68 9.87 15.75
N GLY A 13 12.34 9.93 16.92
CA GLY A 13 11.76 10.35 18.20
C GLY A 13 10.67 9.42 18.75
N LYS A 14 10.37 8.31 18.08
CA LYS A 14 9.27 7.41 18.46
C LYS A 14 9.69 6.56 19.65
N ILE A 15 8.85 6.57 20.68
CA ILE A 15 9.00 5.70 21.85
C ILE A 15 8.28 4.40 21.55
N ALA A 16 9.02 3.31 21.49
CA ALA A 16 8.46 1.97 21.35
C ALA A 16 8.59 1.22 22.69
N GLN A 17 7.52 0.54 23.10
CA GLN A 17 7.59 -0.40 24.21
C GLN A 17 8.38 -1.64 23.77
N LEU A 18 9.34 -2.07 24.59
CA LEU A 18 10.08 -3.32 24.39
C LEU A 18 9.23 -4.54 24.81
N SER A 19 8.06 -4.72 24.20
CA SER A 19 7.25 -5.93 24.42
C SER A 19 7.77 -7.13 23.62
N HIS A 20 8.71 -6.93 22.70
CA HIS A 20 9.25 -7.99 21.86
C HIS A 20 10.37 -8.77 22.55
N HIS A 21 10.24 -10.09 22.58
CA HIS A 21 11.34 -10.98 22.94
C HIS A 21 12.40 -10.99 21.84
N CYS A 22 13.67 -11.04 22.25
CA CYS A 22 14.78 -11.27 21.33
C CYS A 22 14.78 -12.74 20.92
N LYS A 23 14.59 -13.03 19.62
CA LYS A 23 14.52 -14.42 19.11
C LYS A 23 15.80 -15.24 19.27
N GLU A 24 16.93 -14.57 19.49
CA GLU A 24 18.22 -15.25 19.64
C GLU A 24 18.57 -15.54 21.08
N CYS A 25 18.31 -14.57 21.97
CA CYS A 25 18.48 -14.78 23.39
C CYS A 25 17.30 -15.53 24.03
N ASN A 26 16.18 -15.71 23.32
CA ASN A 26 14.91 -16.27 23.82
C ASN A 26 14.46 -15.66 25.16
N ASN A 27 14.72 -14.37 25.34
CA ASN A 27 14.50 -13.65 26.58
C ASN A 27 13.93 -12.25 26.28
N ALA A 28 13.48 -11.56 27.33
CA ALA A 28 13.18 -10.14 27.24
C ALA A 28 14.38 -9.38 26.64
N MET A 29 14.09 -8.42 25.77
CA MET A 29 15.11 -7.64 25.09
C MET A 29 15.95 -6.86 26.10
N LYS A 30 17.28 -7.03 26.02
CA LYS A 30 18.28 -6.35 26.87
C LYS A 30 19.07 -5.34 26.03
N PRO A 31 19.72 -4.33 26.62
CA PRO A 31 20.59 -3.40 25.88
C PRO A 31 21.65 -4.10 25.03
N GLN A 32 22.25 -5.18 25.55
CA GLN A 32 23.20 -6.03 24.81
C GLN A 32 22.63 -6.61 23.50
N CYS A 33 21.30 -6.77 23.39
CA CYS A 33 20.68 -7.25 22.15
C CYS A 33 20.69 -6.18 21.05
N LEU A 34 20.70 -4.89 21.41
CA LEU A 34 20.87 -3.78 20.48
C LEU A 34 22.35 -3.64 20.07
N GLU A 35 23.27 -3.74 21.02
CA GLU A 35 24.72 -3.71 20.77
C GLU A 35 25.15 -4.84 19.82
N LYS A 36 24.67 -6.07 20.05
CA LYS A 36 24.91 -7.23 19.19
C LYS A 36 24.02 -7.28 17.93
N LYS A 37 23.16 -6.26 17.73
CA LYS A 37 22.21 -6.16 16.62
C LYS A 37 21.33 -7.41 16.45
N HIS A 38 20.95 -8.08 17.54
CA HIS A 38 19.89 -9.10 17.47
C HIS A 38 18.56 -8.43 17.11
N VAL A 39 18.35 -7.23 17.66
CA VAL A 39 17.26 -6.32 17.40
C VAL A 39 17.82 -4.97 16.94
N ALA A 40 17.05 -4.24 16.14
CA ALA A 40 17.39 -2.89 15.69
C ALA A 40 16.14 -2.05 15.47
N TYR A 41 16.33 -0.75 15.33
CA TYR A 41 15.28 0.17 14.90
C TYR A 41 15.30 0.31 13.39
N CYS A 42 14.12 0.34 12.78
CA CYS A 42 14.01 0.75 11.40
C CYS A 42 14.33 2.25 11.27
N THR A 43 15.21 2.61 10.34
CA THR A 43 15.63 3.99 10.10
C THR A 43 14.46 4.89 9.67
N GLU A 44 13.53 4.34 8.89
CA GLU A 44 12.38 5.06 8.35
C GLU A 44 11.21 5.19 9.33
N CYS A 45 10.68 4.06 9.80
CA CYS A 45 9.45 4.09 10.61
C CYS A 45 9.69 4.10 12.12
N GLY A 46 10.90 3.78 12.56
CA GLY A 46 11.29 3.70 13.96
C GLY A 46 10.84 2.47 14.73
N TYR A 47 10.19 1.49 14.07
CA TYR A 47 9.79 0.24 14.72
C TYR A 47 11.00 -0.62 15.08
N ILE A 48 10.93 -1.26 16.25
CA ILE A 48 11.90 -2.27 16.68
C ILE A 48 11.61 -3.57 15.93
N PHE A 49 12.64 -4.23 15.42
CA PHE A 49 12.51 -5.51 14.75
C PHE A 49 13.70 -6.42 15.03
N ASN A 50 13.52 -7.73 14.85
CA ASN A 50 14.61 -8.70 14.94
C ASN A 50 15.38 -8.69 13.61
N VAL A 51 16.69 -8.44 13.64
CA VAL A 51 17.52 -8.30 12.43
C VAL A 51 17.56 -9.60 11.60
N LYS A 52 17.43 -10.77 12.26
CA LYS A 52 17.37 -12.08 11.60
C LYS A 52 16.00 -12.40 10.96
N SER A 53 14.96 -11.61 11.25
CA SER A 53 13.62 -11.78 10.65
C SER A 53 13.68 -11.63 9.14
N ARG A 54 12.88 -12.37 8.36
CA ARG A 54 12.89 -12.24 6.89
C ARG A 54 12.23 -10.95 6.38
N GLY A 55 11.23 -10.43 7.07
CA GLY A 55 10.41 -9.29 6.61
C GLY A 55 10.85 -7.92 7.15
N GLY A 56 12.13 -7.73 7.48
CA GLY A 56 12.62 -6.48 8.06
C GLY A 56 11.81 -6.05 9.29
N CYS A 57 11.29 -4.83 9.27
CA CYS A 57 10.47 -4.28 10.35
C CYS A 57 8.96 -4.52 10.21
N GLY A 58 8.55 -5.36 9.26
CA GLY A 58 7.14 -5.69 8.95
C GLY A 58 6.40 -4.61 8.15
N LYS A 59 6.86 -3.36 8.19
CA LYS A 59 6.41 -2.28 7.29
C LYS A 59 7.35 -2.04 6.13
N HIS A 60 8.64 -2.27 6.35
CA HIS A 60 9.70 -2.10 5.37
C HIS A 60 10.45 -3.41 5.24
N ASP A 61 10.29 -4.02 4.08
CA ASP A 61 10.89 -5.31 3.75
C ASP A 61 12.34 -5.16 3.27
N TYR A 62 13.14 -6.20 3.49
CA TYR A 62 14.51 -6.26 2.98
C TYR A 62 14.56 -6.27 1.45
N SER A 63 13.56 -6.84 0.77
CA SER A 63 13.50 -6.85 -0.70
C SER A 63 13.49 -5.45 -1.32
N GLN A 64 13.09 -4.43 -0.57
CA GLN A 64 13.09 -3.03 -0.99
C GLN A 64 14.39 -2.30 -0.60
N GLY A 65 15.39 -3.01 -0.06
CA GLY A 65 16.68 -2.46 0.36
C GLY A 65 16.71 -1.85 1.76
N PHE A 66 15.58 -1.79 2.47
CA PHE A 66 15.53 -1.17 3.80
C PHE A 66 16.27 -1.99 4.85
N ASN A 67 16.97 -1.31 5.76
CA ASN A 67 17.70 -1.91 6.88
C ASN A 67 18.78 -2.96 6.48
N HIS A 68 19.18 -3.01 5.20
CA HIS A 68 20.25 -3.91 4.73
C HIS A 68 21.57 -3.64 5.44
N ALA A 69 21.93 -2.36 5.61
CA ALA A 69 23.13 -1.94 6.31
C ALA A 69 23.24 -2.58 7.71
N VAL A 70 22.15 -2.55 8.49
CA VAL A 70 22.13 -3.12 9.85
C VAL A 70 22.33 -4.64 9.83
N ARG A 71 21.73 -5.31 8.84
CA ARG A 71 21.87 -6.77 8.65
C ARG A 71 23.28 -7.15 8.20
N ASN A 72 23.88 -6.35 7.33
CA ASN A 72 25.23 -6.56 6.81
C ASN A 72 26.28 -6.30 7.88
N GLU A 73 26.17 -5.20 8.61
CA GLU A 73 27.08 -4.85 9.70
C GLU A 73 27.09 -5.94 10.78
N ARG A 74 25.92 -6.50 11.11
CA ARG A 74 25.82 -7.65 12.00
C ARG A 74 26.58 -8.88 11.48
N ARG A 75 26.61 -9.09 10.16
CA ARG A 75 27.33 -10.19 9.51
C ARG A 75 28.83 -9.88 9.34
N GLY A 76 29.28 -8.69 9.71
CA GLY A 76 30.65 -8.23 9.43
C GLY A 76 30.90 -7.97 7.95
N LEU A 77 29.85 -7.66 7.19
CA LEU A 77 29.92 -7.27 5.78
C LEU A 77 29.80 -5.74 5.68
N ASP A 78 30.32 -5.17 4.60
CA ASP A 78 30.15 -3.75 4.32
C ASP A 78 28.66 -3.37 4.27
N ALA A 79 28.34 -2.15 4.73
CA ALA A 79 26.96 -1.68 4.77
C ALA A 79 26.27 -1.76 3.39
N ASP A 80 27.03 -1.45 2.33
CA ASP A 80 26.59 -1.47 0.94
C ASP A 80 26.77 -2.82 0.25
N PHE A 81 27.22 -3.86 0.98
CA PHE A 81 27.37 -5.18 0.42
C PHE A 81 26.03 -5.72 -0.10
N ARG A 82 25.97 -6.02 -1.39
CA ARG A 82 24.86 -6.73 -2.03
C ARG A 82 25.35 -8.07 -2.53
N SER A 83 24.61 -9.12 -2.20
CA SER A 83 24.91 -10.45 -2.75
C SER A 83 24.65 -10.48 -4.25
N SER A 84 25.34 -11.38 -4.97
CA SER A 84 25.10 -11.60 -6.42
C SER A 84 23.64 -11.92 -6.73
N TYR A 85 22.97 -12.64 -5.83
CA TYR A 85 21.54 -12.92 -5.93
C TYR A 85 20.69 -11.65 -5.83
N GLU A 86 20.96 -10.77 -4.85
CA GLU A 86 20.22 -9.50 -4.69
C GLU A 86 20.43 -8.58 -5.89
N LEU A 87 21.66 -8.45 -6.38
CA LEU A 87 21.97 -7.70 -7.61
C LEU A 87 21.20 -8.27 -8.82
N SER A 88 21.10 -9.59 -8.93
CA SER A 88 20.33 -10.22 -10.02
C SER A 88 18.82 -9.99 -9.91
N GLN A 89 18.28 -9.93 -8.69
CA GLN A 89 16.87 -9.65 -8.45
C GLN A 89 16.55 -8.19 -8.73
N GLU A 90 17.39 -7.26 -8.29
CA GLU A 90 17.26 -5.83 -8.60
C GLU A 90 17.33 -5.59 -10.12
N ALA A 91 18.25 -6.26 -10.82
CA ALA A 91 18.35 -6.18 -12.27
C ALA A 91 17.07 -6.69 -12.97
N LYS A 92 16.47 -7.79 -12.48
CA LYS A 92 15.19 -8.31 -13.00
C LYS A 92 14.05 -7.34 -12.78
N VAL A 93 13.88 -6.82 -11.56
CA VAL A 93 12.82 -5.85 -11.23
C VAL A 93 12.96 -4.59 -12.07
N LEU A 94 14.19 -4.10 -12.28
CA LEU A 94 14.44 -2.94 -13.13
C LEU A 94 14.12 -3.20 -14.61
N ALA A 95 14.45 -4.40 -15.11
CA ALA A 95 14.12 -4.82 -16.47
C ALA A 95 12.60 -4.93 -16.67
N GLU A 96 11.88 -5.53 -15.72
CA GLU A 96 10.41 -5.62 -15.74
C GLU A 96 9.76 -4.24 -15.70
N LYS A 97 10.25 -3.34 -14.83
CA LYS A 97 9.74 -1.97 -14.76
C LYS A 97 9.95 -1.22 -16.07
N ARG A 98 11.13 -1.33 -16.68
CA ARG A 98 11.42 -0.70 -17.98
C ARG A 98 10.53 -1.27 -19.09
N ALA A 99 10.31 -2.58 -19.12
CA ALA A 99 9.42 -3.22 -20.09
C ALA A 99 7.97 -2.74 -19.93
N ALA A 100 7.49 -2.61 -18.69
CA ALA A 100 6.17 -2.07 -18.39
C ALA A 100 6.02 -0.60 -18.81
N GLU A 101 7.05 0.23 -18.58
CA GLU A 101 7.08 1.64 -19.02
C GLU A 101 7.07 1.76 -20.54
N GLU A 102 7.82 0.92 -21.26
CA GLU A 102 7.85 0.90 -22.72
C GLU A 102 6.50 0.45 -23.31
N GLU A 103 5.87 -0.58 -22.73
CA GLU A 103 4.54 -1.02 -23.14
C GLU A 103 3.48 0.07 -22.89
N ALA A 104 3.53 0.74 -21.73
CA ALA A 104 2.65 1.87 -21.44
C ALA A 104 2.83 3.00 -22.46
N HIS A 105 4.08 3.32 -22.82
CA HIS A 105 4.37 4.31 -23.85
C HIS A 105 3.85 3.90 -25.23
N ARG A 106 4.00 2.62 -25.61
CA ARG A 106 3.46 2.07 -26.86
C ARG A 106 1.93 2.19 -26.93
N LEU A 107 1.22 1.88 -25.85
CA LEU A 107 -0.24 2.00 -25.78
C LEU A 107 -0.69 3.47 -25.86
N LEU A 108 0.03 4.38 -25.20
CA LEU A 108 -0.24 5.82 -25.29
C LEU A 108 -0.05 6.33 -26.71
N ALA A 109 1.02 5.92 -27.40
CA ALA A 109 1.26 6.26 -28.80
C ALA A 109 0.13 5.75 -29.71
N GLN A 110 -0.34 4.50 -29.52
CA GLN A 110 -1.49 3.96 -30.26
C GLN A 110 -2.78 4.76 -30.01
N GLN A 111 -3.02 5.18 -28.77
CA GLN A 111 -4.18 6.00 -28.42
C GLN A 111 -4.11 7.40 -29.07
N GLN A 112 -2.92 7.99 -29.14
CA GLN A 112 -2.70 9.26 -29.83
C GLN A 112 -2.96 9.13 -31.33
N THR A 113 -2.45 8.08 -31.98
CA THR A 113 -2.69 7.84 -33.41
C THR A 113 -4.17 7.60 -33.72
N TYR A 114 -4.88 6.90 -32.84
CA TYR A 114 -6.33 6.72 -32.98
C TYR A 114 -7.05 8.08 -32.91
N ASN A 115 -6.74 8.92 -31.92
CA ASN A 115 -7.35 10.23 -31.78
C ASN A 115 -7.07 11.18 -32.95
N THR A 116 -5.89 11.09 -33.58
CA THR A 116 -5.58 11.91 -34.77
C THR A 116 -6.35 11.44 -35.99
N GLN A 117 -6.49 10.12 -36.20
CA GLN A 117 -7.20 9.56 -37.36
C GLN A 117 -8.69 9.93 -37.37
N TRP A 118 -9.32 10.06 -36.19
CA TRP A 118 -10.69 10.55 -36.12
C TRP A 118 -10.80 12.03 -36.47
N ARG A 119 -9.77 12.85 -36.25
CA ARG A 119 -9.82 14.31 -36.49
C ARG A 119 -9.52 14.71 -37.94
N ASP A 120 -9.22 13.76 -38.82
CA ASP A 120 -8.87 14.08 -40.19
C ASP A 120 -10.09 14.63 -40.95
N PRO A 121 -10.02 15.87 -41.50
CA PRO A 121 -11.13 16.48 -42.24
C PRO A 121 -11.51 15.72 -43.52
N GLU A 122 -10.62 14.87 -44.03
CA GLU A 122 -10.81 14.10 -45.24
C GLU A 122 -11.66 12.84 -45.06
N HIS A 123 -12.00 12.45 -43.81
CA HIS A 123 -12.98 11.39 -43.54
C HIS A 123 -14.40 11.97 -43.41
N PRO A 124 -15.25 11.91 -44.45
CA PRO A 124 -16.51 12.66 -44.53
C PRO A 124 -17.66 12.03 -43.74
N GLU A 125 -17.46 10.87 -43.12
CA GLU A 125 -18.49 10.14 -42.37
C GLU A 125 -18.73 10.70 -40.97
N TYR A 126 -18.23 11.90 -40.67
CA TYR A 126 -18.68 12.62 -39.50
C TYR A 126 -20.21 12.71 -39.54
N PRO A 127 -20.93 12.13 -38.56
CA PRO A 127 -22.37 12.32 -38.46
C PRO A 127 -22.59 13.82 -38.43
N GLN A 128 -23.27 14.35 -39.46
CA GLN A 128 -23.63 15.76 -39.49
C GLN A 128 -24.21 16.08 -38.12
N LYS A 129 -23.67 17.12 -37.45
CA LYS A 129 -24.11 17.53 -36.12
C LYS A 129 -25.62 17.45 -36.12
N ALA A 130 -26.16 16.54 -35.30
CA ALA A 130 -27.60 16.35 -35.26
C ALA A 130 -28.25 17.72 -35.12
N PRO A 131 -29.29 18.04 -35.92
CA PRO A 131 -29.91 19.35 -35.88
C PRO A 131 -30.24 19.69 -34.42
N PRO A 132 -30.06 20.96 -34.01
CA PRO A 132 -30.24 21.36 -32.63
C PRO A 132 -31.55 20.78 -32.12
N ARG A 133 -31.48 19.89 -31.12
CA ARG A 133 -32.67 19.29 -30.53
C ARG A 133 -33.54 20.45 -30.10
N GLN A 134 -34.71 20.57 -30.72
CA GLN A 134 -35.72 21.51 -30.27
C GLN A 134 -35.90 21.23 -28.78
N SER A 135 -35.87 22.29 -27.95
CA SER A 135 -36.12 22.11 -26.53
C SER A 135 -37.54 21.58 -26.40
N ILE A 136 -37.66 20.27 -26.24
CA ILE A 136 -38.91 19.66 -25.83
C ILE A 136 -39.09 20.25 -24.44
N LYS A 137 -40.01 21.21 -24.33
CA LYS A 137 -40.52 21.71 -23.05
C LYS A 137 -41.18 20.52 -22.38
N ASN A 138 -40.35 19.66 -21.78
CA ASN A 138 -40.79 18.59 -20.93
C ASN A 138 -41.52 19.30 -19.79
N LYS A 139 -42.86 19.32 -19.88
CA LYS A 139 -43.75 19.55 -18.76
C LYS A 139 -43.13 18.80 -17.59
N GLN A 140 -42.77 19.55 -16.56
CA GLN A 140 -42.13 19.09 -15.33
C GLN A 140 -42.61 17.67 -15.00
N GLY A 141 -41.79 16.67 -15.37
CA GLY A 141 -42.07 15.29 -15.01
C GLY A 141 -42.18 15.28 -13.50
N LYS A 142 -43.29 14.72 -12.97
CA LYS A 142 -43.51 14.52 -11.54
C LYS A 142 -42.19 14.05 -10.94
N LYS A 143 -41.66 14.84 -10.00
CA LYS A 143 -40.40 14.56 -9.28
C LYS A 143 -40.36 13.07 -8.96
N GLN A 144 -39.50 12.31 -9.63
CA GLN A 144 -39.21 10.95 -9.19
C GLN A 144 -38.77 11.09 -7.74
N GLN A 145 -39.45 10.39 -6.85
CA GLN A 145 -39.08 10.41 -5.44
C GLN A 145 -37.61 10.00 -5.34
N PRO A 146 -36.79 10.76 -4.60
CA PRO A 146 -35.38 10.48 -4.51
C PRO A 146 -35.19 9.06 -3.96
N ALA A 147 -34.26 8.30 -4.55
CA ALA A 147 -33.91 6.92 -4.19
C ALA A 147 -33.41 6.73 -2.73
N ILE A 148 -33.58 7.74 -1.89
CA ILE A 148 -33.28 7.78 -0.45
C ILE A 148 -34.18 6.79 0.31
N THR A 149 -35.34 6.41 -0.22
CA THR A 149 -36.25 5.43 0.41
C THR A 149 -35.70 4.01 0.45
N ILE A 150 -34.95 3.56 -0.57
CA ILE A 150 -34.46 2.16 -0.61
C ILE A 150 -33.28 1.96 0.35
N ARG A 151 -32.37 2.94 0.46
CA ARG A 151 -31.23 2.86 1.40
C ARG A 151 -31.67 2.96 2.85
N SER A 152 -32.67 3.79 3.16
CA SER A 152 -33.20 3.90 4.53
C SER A 152 -33.97 2.64 4.95
N GLN A 153 -34.74 2.03 4.04
CA GLN A 153 -35.43 0.75 4.27
C GLN A 153 -34.44 -0.39 4.56
N ARG A 154 -33.40 -0.56 3.72
CA ARG A 154 -32.37 -1.60 3.94
C ARG A 154 -31.59 -1.43 5.24
N ARG A 155 -31.42 -0.19 5.73
CA ARG A 155 -30.73 0.07 7.00
C ARG A 155 -31.60 -0.33 8.20
N LYS A 156 -32.91 -0.04 8.16
CA LYS A 156 -33.87 -0.50 9.17
C LYS A 156 -33.99 -2.01 9.23
N GLU A 157 -34.13 -2.68 8.09
CA GLU A 157 -34.20 -4.15 8.03
C GLU A 157 -32.95 -4.82 8.63
N LYS A 158 -31.77 -4.23 8.41
CA LYS A 158 -30.52 -4.73 8.98
C LYS A 158 -30.44 -4.54 10.49
N GLU A 159 -30.94 -3.42 11.01
CA GLU A 159 -31.01 -3.17 12.45
C GLU A 159 -32.01 -4.13 13.13
N GLU A 160 -33.21 -4.29 12.58
CA GLU A 160 -34.23 -5.21 13.12
C GLU A 160 -33.74 -6.66 13.15
N ARG A 161 -33.05 -7.11 12.09
CA ARG A 161 -32.46 -8.46 12.05
C ARG A 161 -31.38 -8.64 13.13
N SER A 162 -30.55 -7.62 13.36
CA SER A 162 -29.52 -7.67 14.40
C SER A 162 -30.08 -7.69 15.82
N LEU A 163 -31.29 -7.15 16.04
CA LEU A 163 -31.99 -7.20 17.33
C LEU A 163 -32.65 -8.58 17.57
N ALA A 164 -33.14 -9.24 16.52
CA ALA A 164 -33.75 -10.56 16.64
C ALA A 164 -32.75 -11.67 17.01
N ASP A 165 -31.50 -11.56 16.55
CA ASP A 165 -30.44 -12.55 16.79
C ASP A 165 -29.73 -12.39 18.15
N ARG A 166 -30.16 -11.47 19.01
CA ARG A 166 -29.57 -11.33 20.35
C ARG A 166 -30.03 -12.48 21.25
N PRO A 167 -29.10 -13.34 21.72
CA PRO A 167 -29.46 -14.43 22.64
C PRO A 167 -30.01 -13.83 23.93
N LYS A 168 -31.20 -14.30 24.35
CA LYS A 168 -31.76 -13.97 25.66
C LYS A 168 -30.86 -14.60 26.72
N SER A 169 -30.04 -13.79 27.37
CA SER A 169 -29.25 -14.20 28.53
C SER A 169 -30.22 -14.70 29.59
N SER A 170 -30.13 -16.00 29.87
CA SER A 170 -30.87 -16.69 30.94
C SER A 170 -30.06 -16.68 32.22
#